data_AF-A0A2E1ZLS8-F1
#
_entry.id   AF-A0A2E1ZLS8-F1
#
_cell.length_a   1.000
_cell.length_b   1.000
_cell.length_c   1.000
_cell.angle_alpha   90.00
_cell.angle_beta   90.00
_cell.angle_gamma   90.00
#
_symmetry.space_group_name_H-M   'P 1'
#
loop_
_entity.id
_entity.type
_entity.pdbx_description
1 polymer ?
#
loop_
_entity_poly.entity_id
_entity_poly.type
_entity_poly.pdbx_seq_one_letter_code
_entity_poly.pdbx_strand_id
1 'polypeptide(L)'
;MTKEYDYIIVGAGTAGCVLANRLSANPQTEVLLLEAGDKDNYFWIDIPVGYLYTIGNTRTDWCYQTEPDPGLNGRTIGYARGKVLGGCSSINAMIYMRGQKSDYDHWADLGNRGWSWDEVLPIFKKSEDYQHGAGTFHGSGGELRVEERRVNWEILDAWREAAEQSGIPKIAEFNRGDNFGNAYFQMNQRRGKRWSATKA
;
A
#
# COMPACT_ATOMS: atom_id res chain seq x y z
N MET A 1 -27.53 -8.84 25.93
CA MET A 1 -26.35 -8.45 26.73
C MET A 1 -25.56 -7.46 25.90
N THR A 2 -25.20 -6.31 26.46
CA THR A 2 -24.26 -5.36 25.86
C THR A 2 -22.85 -5.92 25.96
N LYS A 3 -22.10 -5.90 24.86
CA LYS A 3 -20.65 -6.14 24.87
C LYS A 3 -19.95 -4.80 24.89
N GLU A 4 -18.94 -4.66 25.72
CA GLU A 4 -18.04 -3.50 25.78
C GLU A 4 -16.74 -3.85 25.04
N TYR A 5 -16.06 -2.84 24.49
CA TYR A 5 -14.78 -2.98 23.81
C TYR A 5 -13.93 -1.75 24.12
N ASP A 6 -12.61 -1.92 24.24
CA ASP A 6 -11.67 -0.80 24.44
C ASP A 6 -11.53 0.04 23.16
N TYR A 7 -11.51 -0.65 22.01
CA TYR A 7 -11.39 -0.02 20.69
C TYR A 7 -12.43 -0.57 19.72
N ILE A 8 -13.08 0.35 19.00
CA ILE A 8 -13.92 0.01 17.85
C ILE A 8 -13.25 0.61 16.61
N ILE A 9 -12.77 -0.24 15.71
CA ILE A 9 -12.16 0.14 14.44
C ILE A 9 -13.22 0.00 13.35
N VAL A 10 -13.53 1.11 12.67
CA VAL A 10 -14.51 1.16 11.58
C VAL A 10 -13.77 1.07 10.24
N GLY A 11 -13.90 -0.09 9.59
CA GLY A 11 -13.25 -0.45 8.34
C GLY A 11 -12.02 -1.34 8.57
N ALA A 12 -12.06 -2.57 8.06
CA ALA A 12 -10.93 -3.49 7.97
C ALA A 12 -10.14 -3.30 6.67
N GLY A 13 -9.90 -2.04 6.30
CA GLY A 13 -9.00 -1.69 5.22
C GLY A 13 -7.52 -1.81 5.62
N THR A 14 -6.62 -1.30 4.78
CA THR A 14 -5.16 -1.36 5.01
C THR A 14 -4.75 -0.92 6.42
N ALA A 15 -5.19 0.27 6.87
CA ALA A 15 -4.85 0.77 8.20
C ALA A 15 -5.63 0.04 9.32
N GLY A 16 -6.89 -0.30 9.09
CA GLY A 16 -7.73 -0.98 10.08
C GLY A 16 -7.20 -2.37 10.45
N CYS A 17 -6.72 -3.14 9.48
CA CYS A 17 -6.05 -4.42 9.73
C CYS A 17 -4.80 -4.24 10.60
N VAL A 18 -3.95 -3.24 10.28
CA VAL A 18 -2.74 -2.95 11.07
C VAL A 18 -3.10 -2.55 12.50
N LEU A 19 -4.06 -1.64 12.68
CA LEU A 19 -4.51 -1.21 14.00
C LEU A 19 -5.07 -2.38 14.81
N ALA A 20 -5.91 -3.22 14.21
CA ALA A 20 -6.49 -4.39 14.87
C ALA A 20 -5.40 -5.36 15.34
N ASN A 21 -4.43 -5.68 14.47
CA ASN A 21 -3.29 -6.53 14.81
C ASN A 21 -2.48 -5.93 15.98
N ARG A 22 -2.10 -4.65 15.91
CA ARG A 22 -1.27 -4.01 16.94
C ARG A 22 -1.96 -3.84 18.29
N LEU A 23 -3.22 -3.40 18.29
CA LEU A 23 -3.96 -3.15 19.53
C LEU A 23 -4.33 -4.46 20.24
N SER A 24 -4.71 -5.49 19.48
CA SER A 24 -5.06 -6.82 20.05
C SER A 24 -3.86 -7.66 20.47
N ALA A 25 -2.63 -7.21 20.18
CA ALA A 25 -1.41 -7.88 20.66
C ALA A 25 -1.31 -7.90 22.19
N ASN A 26 -1.94 -6.95 22.88
CA ASN A 26 -2.16 -7.03 24.32
C ASN A 26 -3.42 -7.87 24.60
N PRO A 27 -3.32 -9.03 25.27
CA PRO A 27 -4.47 -9.89 25.55
C PRO A 27 -5.50 -9.26 26.51
N GLN A 28 -5.18 -8.14 27.16
CA GLN A 28 -6.11 -7.39 28.01
C GLN A 28 -6.93 -6.36 27.22
N THR A 29 -6.67 -6.17 25.93
CA THR A 29 -7.34 -5.18 25.09
C THR A 29 -8.39 -5.85 24.20
N GLU A 30 -9.67 -5.50 24.40
CA GLU A 30 -10.77 -5.98 23.56
C GLU A 30 -10.98 -5.04 22.36
N VAL A 31 -10.78 -5.58 21.16
CA VAL A 31 -10.89 -4.83 19.90
C VAL A 31 -12.06 -5.36 19.07
N LEU A 32 -12.99 -4.49 18.69
CA LEU A 32 -14.00 -4.74 17.68
C LEU A 32 -13.54 -4.16 16.34
N LEU A 33 -13.44 -5.01 15.32
CA LEU A 33 -13.19 -4.59 13.95
C LEU A 33 -14.45 -4.77 13.10
N LEU A 34 -14.94 -3.68 12.50
CA LEU A 34 -16.12 -3.67 11.64
C LEU A 34 -15.71 -3.51 10.18
N GLU A 35 -16.21 -4.35 9.30
CA GLU A 35 -15.99 -4.25 7.85
C GLU A 35 -17.31 -4.39 7.10
N ALA A 36 -17.50 -3.55 6.09
CA ALA A 36 -18.70 -3.57 5.26
C ALA A 36 -18.65 -4.64 4.17
N GLY A 37 -17.45 -4.98 3.70
CA GLY A 37 -17.20 -6.03 2.72
C GLY A 37 -17.10 -7.43 3.30
N ASP A 38 -17.03 -8.39 2.39
CA ASP A 38 -16.86 -9.81 2.71
C ASP A 38 -15.38 -10.16 2.99
N LYS A 39 -15.12 -11.46 3.22
CA LYS A 39 -13.76 -12.01 3.29
C LYS A 39 -13.02 -11.84 1.95
N ASP A 40 -11.70 -11.67 2.02
CA ASP A 40 -10.80 -11.54 0.87
C ASP A 40 -10.46 -12.86 0.17
N ASN A 41 -11.42 -13.78 0.10
CA ASN A 41 -11.22 -15.14 -0.42
C ASN A 41 -11.63 -15.29 -1.90
N TYR A 42 -11.83 -14.18 -2.61
CA TYR A 42 -12.09 -14.25 -4.05
C TYR A 42 -10.79 -14.59 -4.78
N PHE A 43 -10.80 -15.64 -5.61
CA PHE A 43 -9.62 -16.15 -6.31
C PHE A 43 -8.75 -15.07 -6.99
N TRP A 44 -9.38 -14.07 -7.62
CA TRP A 44 -8.66 -12.98 -8.30
C TRP A 44 -7.93 -12.01 -7.37
N ILE A 45 -8.26 -11.96 -6.07
CA ILE A 45 -7.52 -11.14 -5.10
C ILE A 45 -6.08 -11.63 -4.98
N ASP A 46 -5.87 -12.94 -4.88
CA ASP A 46 -4.54 -13.51 -4.65
C ASP A 46 -3.59 -13.37 -5.84
N ILE A 47 -4.14 -13.32 -7.05
CA ILE A 47 -3.39 -13.25 -8.30
C ILE A 47 -3.06 -11.79 -8.60
N PRO A 48 -1.77 -11.42 -8.78
CA PRO A 48 -1.40 -10.02 -9.01
C PRO A 48 -2.15 -9.34 -10.15
N VAL A 49 -2.19 -9.92 -11.36
CA VAL A 49 -2.96 -9.37 -12.50
C VAL A 49 -4.48 -9.42 -12.29
N GLY A 50 -4.93 -10.15 -11.27
CA GLY A 50 -6.33 -10.30 -10.91
C GLY A 50 -7.00 -8.99 -10.49
N TYR A 51 -6.25 -7.92 -10.23
CA TYR A 51 -6.83 -6.59 -9.94
C TYR A 51 -7.79 -6.10 -11.06
N LEU A 52 -7.57 -6.55 -12.30
CA LEU A 52 -8.45 -6.27 -13.45
C LEU A 52 -9.86 -6.87 -13.29
N TYR A 53 -10.03 -7.89 -12.45
CA TYR A 53 -11.31 -8.52 -12.15
C TYR A 53 -11.92 -8.08 -10.82
N THR A 54 -11.13 -7.41 -9.97
CA THR A 54 -11.59 -6.92 -8.66
C THR A 54 -12.03 -5.46 -8.70
N ILE A 55 -11.41 -4.63 -9.55
CA ILE A 55 -11.82 -3.24 -9.75
C ILE A 55 -13.11 -3.19 -10.59
N GLY A 56 -14.07 -2.37 -10.19
CA GLY A 56 -15.39 -2.28 -10.83
C GLY A 56 -16.30 -3.48 -10.55
N ASN A 57 -15.88 -4.41 -9.70
CA ASN A 57 -16.65 -5.59 -9.32
C ASN A 57 -17.24 -5.39 -7.92
N THR A 58 -18.57 -5.37 -7.81
CA THR A 58 -19.30 -5.08 -6.56
C THR A 58 -19.04 -6.08 -5.42
N ARG A 59 -18.44 -7.24 -5.73
CA ARG A 59 -17.95 -8.23 -4.76
C ARG A 59 -16.75 -7.70 -3.96
N THR A 60 -15.92 -6.85 -4.56
CA THR A 60 -14.62 -6.44 -4.00
C THR A 60 -14.39 -4.94 -4.02
N ASP A 61 -15.20 -4.18 -4.74
CA ASP A 61 -15.10 -2.74 -4.94
C ASP A 61 -16.43 -2.06 -4.55
N TRP A 62 -16.33 -0.86 -4.01
CA TRP A 62 -17.46 0.05 -3.82
C TRP A 62 -17.98 0.60 -5.14
N CYS A 63 -17.17 0.58 -6.20
CA CYS A 63 -17.52 1.03 -7.55
C CYS A 63 -17.99 2.49 -7.59
N TYR A 64 -17.38 3.37 -6.79
CA TYR A 64 -17.71 4.78 -6.78
C TYR A 64 -17.45 5.42 -8.16
N GLN A 65 -18.21 6.48 -8.43
CA GLN A 65 -17.98 7.37 -9.56
C GLN A 65 -17.84 8.78 -9.02
N THR A 66 -16.94 9.56 -9.62
CA THR A 66 -16.87 11.00 -9.32
C THR A 66 -18.07 11.70 -9.94
N GLU A 67 -18.46 12.84 -9.37
CA GLU A 67 -19.35 13.76 -10.09
C GLU A 67 -18.69 14.24 -11.41
N PRO A 68 -19.47 14.66 -12.41
CA PRO A 68 -18.94 15.29 -13.61
C PRO A 68 -18.10 16.53 -13.28
N ASP A 69 -16.87 16.58 -13.78
CA ASP A 69 -15.94 17.68 -13.48
C ASP A 69 -15.69 18.55 -14.72
N PRO A 70 -15.93 19.88 -14.67
CA PRO A 70 -15.63 20.78 -15.78
C PRO A 70 -14.16 20.78 -16.21
N GLY A 71 -13.22 20.65 -15.28
CA GLY A 71 -11.79 20.49 -15.53
C GLY A 71 -11.43 19.17 -16.23
N LEU A 72 -12.37 18.22 -16.28
CA LEU A 72 -12.27 16.98 -17.03
C LEU A 72 -13.15 16.96 -18.29
N ASN A 73 -13.59 18.12 -18.77
CA ASN A 73 -14.57 18.27 -19.87
C ASN A 73 -15.91 17.58 -19.58
N GLY A 74 -16.39 17.66 -18.33
CA GLY A 74 -17.67 17.09 -17.91
C GLY A 74 -17.66 15.56 -17.76
N ARG A 75 -16.49 14.92 -17.75
CA ARG A 75 -16.39 13.47 -17.54
C ARG A 75 -16.55 13.10 -16.08
N THR A 76 -17.08 11.90 -15.86
CA THR A 76 -17.00 11.15 -14.60
C THR A 76 -15.88 10.11 -14.69
N ILE A 77 -15.24 9.80 -13.56
CA ILE A 77 -14.17 8.80 -13.45
C ILE A 77 -14.60 7.71 -12.45
N GLY A 78 -14.35 6.45 -12.79
CA GLY A 78 -14.47 5.34 -11.85
C GLY A 78 -13.42 5.44 -10.74
N TYR A 79 -13.86 5.39 -9.49
CA TYR A 79 -13.04 5.64 -8.32
C TYR A 79 -12.99 4.41 -7.40
N ALA A 80 -12.12 3.46 -7.77
CA ALA A 80 -12.04 2.16 -7.12
C ALA A 80 -11.67 2.27 -5.64
N ARG A 81 -12.46 1.61 -4.77
CA ARG A 81 -12.21 1.48 -3.33
C ARG A 81 -12.60 0.09 -2.88
N GLY A 82 -11.65 -0.64 -2.28
CA GLY A 82 -11.89 -2.02 -1.85
C GLY A 82 -13.00 -2.11 -0.80
N LYS A 83 -13.98 -2.96 -1.05
CA LYS A 83 -15.08 -3.33 -0.15
C LYS A 83 -14.98 -4.81 0.18
N VAL A 84 -13.96 -5.16 0.95
CA VAL A 84 -13.57 -6.52 1.34
C VAL A 84 -12.57 -6.40 2.50
N LEU A 85 -12.38 -7.44 3.32
CA LEU A 85 -11.29 -7.47 4.29
C LEU A 85 -9.94 -7.13 3.62
N GLY A 86 -9.13 -6.29 4.26
CA GLY A 86 -7.91 -5.70 3.70
C GLY A 86 -8.16 -4.47 2.82
N GLY A 87 -9.41 -4.20 2.46
CA GLY A 87 -9.86 -3.05 1.69
C GLY A 87 -9.07 -2.87 0.40
N CYS A 88 -8.53 -1.66 0.18
CA CYS A 88 -7.78 -1.36 -1.03
C CYS A 88 -6.50 -2.18 -1.19
N SER A 89 -5.89 -2.70 -0.11
CA SER A 89 -4.69 -3.56 -0.24
C SER A 89 -5.02 -4.89 -0.95
N SER A 90 -6.27 -5.35 -0.87
CA SER A 90 -6.75 -6.57 -1.51
C SER A 90 -7.04 -6.40 -3.01
N ILE A 91 -7.09 -5.15 -3.52
CA ILE A 91 -7.42 -4.86 -4.93
C ILE A 91 -6.42 -3.94 -5.65
N ASN A 92 -5.39 -3.43 -4.97
CA ASN A 92 -4.42 -2.49 -5.55
C ASN A 92 -3.44 -3.16 -6.54
N ALA A 93 -2.55 -2.37 -7.14
CA ALA A 93 -1.47 -2.85 -8.01
C ALA A 93 -0.22 -3.37 -7.26
N MET A 94 -0.25 -3.44 -5.92
CA MET A 94 0.83 -3.91 -5.03
C MET A 94 2.14 -3.13 -5.10
N ILE A 95 2.20 -1.99 -5.76
CA ILE A 95 3.40 -1.14 -5.77
C ILE A 95 3.68 -0.64 -4.35
N TYR A 96 4.90 -0.90 -3.86
CA TYR A 96 5.38 -0.35 -2.60
C TYR A 96 6.20 0.92 -2.86
N MET A 97 5.64 2.06 -2.45
CA MET A 97 6.30 3.35 -2.48
C MET A 97 6.04 4.11 -1.18
N ARG A 98 7.10 4.66 -0.61
CA ARG A 98 7.00 5.52 0.59
C ARG A 98 6.69 6.98 0.26
N GLY A 99 6.99 7.46 -0.94
CA GLY A 99 6.97 8.89 -1.25
C GLY A 99 8.36 9.52 -1.09
N GLN A 100 8.43 10.85 -1.11
CA GLN A 100 9.67 11.62 -1.00
C GLN A 100 9.82 12.19 0.40
N LYS A 101 11.07 12.46 0.83
CA LYS A 101 11.37 13.11 2.11
C LYS A 101 10.59 14.41 2.26
N SER A 102 10.50 15.21 1.20
CA SER A 102 9.79 16.49 1.19
C SER A 102 8.30 16.36 1.49
N ASP A 103 7.66 15.22 1.17
CA ASP A 103 6.23 15.02 1.44
C ASP A 103 5.98 15.02 2.96
N TYR A 104 6.85 14.33 3.70
CA TYR A 104 6.80 14.17 5.15
C TYR A 104 7.28 15.40 5.90
N ASP A 105 8.41 15.97 5.46
CA ASP A 105 8.91 17.23 6.03
C ASP A 105 7.88 18.35 5.87
N HIS A 106 7.21 18.43 4.72
CA HIS A 106 6.14 19.40 4.51
C HIS A 106 4.97 19.19 5.49
N TRP A 107 4.59 17.95 5.79
CA TRP A 107 3.57 17.70 6.82
C TRP A 107 4.01 18.19 8.20
N ALA A 108 5.28 17.99 8.55
CA ALA A 108 5.84 18.50 9.80
C ALA A 108 5.82 20.05 9.83
N ASP A 109 6.18 20.70 8.72
CA ASP A 109 6.14 22.17 8.58
C ASP A 109 4.72 22.73 8.69
N LEU A 110 3.70 21.97 8.28
CA LEU A 110 2.29 22.30 8.48
C LEU A 110 1.81 22.11 9.94
N GLY A 111 2.71 21.72 10.86
CA GLY A 111 2.43 21.58 12.29
C GLY A 111 2.21 20.15 12.76
N ASN A 112 2.32 19.14 11.89
CA ASN A 112 2.18 17.74 12.27
C ASN A 112 3.48 17.20 12.87
N ARG A 113 3.75 17.53 14.13
CA ARG A 113 4.93 17.04 14.87
C ARG A 113 4.98 15.51 14.87
N GLY A 114 6.17 14.92 14.70
CA GLY A 114 6.32 13.47 14.60
C GLY A 114 6.25 12.92 13.17
N TRP A 115 5.96 13.76 12.18
CA TRP A 115 5.74 13.34 10.78
C TRP A 115 6.87 13.69 9.82
N SER A 116 8.01 14.22 10.29
CA SER A 116 9.16 14.44 9.41
C SER A 116 9.71 13.10 8.90
N TRP A 117 10.43 13.11 7.78
CA TRP A 117 10.97 11.87 7.19
C TRP A 117 11.79 11.03 8.18
N ASP A 118 12.62 11.69 8.98
CA ASP A 118 13.50 11.03 9.94
C ASP A 118 12.69 10.39 11.09
N GLU A 119 11.52 10.93 11.42
CA GLU A 119 10.61 10.39 12.45
C GLU A 119 9.75 9.23 11.92
N VAL A 120 9.35 9.26 10.65
CA VAL A 120 8.52 8.20 10.05
C VAL A 120 9.35 7.03 9.48
N LEU A 121 10.61 7.24 9.10
CA LEU A 121 11.47 6.18 8.55
C LEU A 121 11.61 4.97 9.49
N PRO A 122 11.81 5.13 10.82
CA PRO A 122 11.77 4.01 11.76
C PRO A 122 10.44 3.24 11.75
N ILE A 123 9.31 3.91 11.51
CA ILE A 123 7.99 3.29 11.43
C ILE A 123 7.86 2.48 10.14
N PHE A 124 8.31 3.00 9.00
CA PHE A 124 8.37 2.23 7.76
C PHE A 124 9.22 0.98 7.92
N LYS A 125 10.42 1.11 8.48
CA LYS A 125 11.32 -0.02 8.75
C LYS A 125 10.69 -1.05 9.68
N LYS A 126 9.98 -0.63 10.73
CA LYS A 126 9.29 -1.54 11.65
C LYS A 126 8.18 -2.34 10.96
N SER A 127 7.50 -1.75 9.97
CA SER A 127 6.37 -2.38 9.29
C SER A 127 6.75 -3.44 8.26
N GLU A 128 7.95 -3.36 7.70
CA GLU A 128 8.33 -4.13 6.53
C GLU A 128 9.27 -5.30 6.81
N ASP A 129 9.24 -6.26 5.90
CA ASP A 129 10.23 -7.32 5.77
C ASP A 129 10.78 -7.33 4.35
N TYR A 130 11.90 -6.62 4.20
CA TYR A 130 12.55 -6.40 2.92
C TYR A 130 13.35 -7.63 2.49
N GLN A 131 13.21 -8.02 1.23
CA GLN A 131 13.79 -9.26 0.71
C GLN A 131 15.33 -9.35 0.82
N HIS A 132 16.03 -8.21 0.85
CA HIS A 132 17.49 -8.15 0.94
C HIS A 132 18.00 -7.88 2.36
N GLY A 133 17.10 -7.92 3.36
CA GLY A 133 17.43 -7.69 4.77
C GLY A 133 17.46 -6.21 5.18
N ALA A 134 17.60 -5.97 6.49
CA ALA A 134 17.61 -4.61 7.02
C ALA A 134 18.86 -3.82 6.61
N GLY A 135 18.71 -2.50 6.52
CA GLY A 135 19.80 -1.57 6.22
C GLY A 135 19.48 -0.15 6.68
N THR A 136 20.12 0.84 6.07
CA THR A 136 19.88 2.25 6.39
C THR A 136 18.40 2.60 6.21
N PHE A 137 17.84 2.29 5.05
CA PHE A 137 16.46 2.62 4.69
C PHE A 137 15.46 1.48 4.92
N HIS A 138 15.92 0.24 5.02
CA HIS A 138 15.03 -0.92 5.06
C HIS A 138 15.01 -1.66 6.39
N GLY A 139 13.87 -2.25 6.71
CA GLY A 139 13.66 -3.13 7.85
C GLY A 139 13.54 -4.60 7.45
N SER A 140 13.58 -5.46 8.45
CA SER A 140 13.38 -6.90 8.30
C SER A 140 12.56 -7.44 9.47
N GLY A 141 11.77 -8.49 9.23
CA GLY A 141 10.96 -9.14 10.25
C GLY A 141 9.62 -8.48 10.56
N GLY A 142 9.27 -7.37 9.88
CA GLY A 142 7.91 -6.86 9.87
C GLY A 142 6.95 -7.74 9.08
N GLU A 143 5.67 -7.40 9.11
CA GLU A 143 4.61 -8.21 8.52
C GLU A 143 4.43 -7.93 7.02
N LEU A 144 4.74 -6.71 6.59
CA LEU A 144 4.56 -6.29 5.21
C LEU A 144 5.76 -6.72 4.36
N ARG A 145 5.54 -7.69 3.47
CA ARG A 145 6.56 -8.15 2.54
C ARG A 145 6.89 -7.06 1.50
N VAL A 146 8.17 -6.78 1.32
CA VAL A 146 8.67 -5.89 0.26
C VAL A 146 9.67 -6.69 -0.58
N GLU A 147 9.20 -7.15 -1.75
CA GLU A 147 9.95 -7.99 -2.68
C GLU A 147 10.15 -7.28 -4.02
N GLU A 148 11.17 -7.66 -4.78
CA GLU A 148 11.27 -7.26 -6.17
C GLU A 148 10.18 -7.91 -7.01
N ARG A 149 9.84 -7.26 -8.12
CA ARG A 149 9.00 -7.85 -9.16
C ARG A 149 9.57 -9.21 -9.60
N ARG A 150 8.68 -10.14 -9.92
CA ARG A 150 9.06 -11.49 -10.38
C ARG A 150 9.08 -11.64 -11.90
N VAL A 151 8.49 -10.68 -12.62
CA VAL A 151 8.39 -10.72 -14.08
C VAL A 151 9.22 -9.59 -14.67
N ASN A 152 10.09 -9.97 -15.61
CA ASN A 152 10.99 -9.07 -16.31
C ASN A 152 10.68 -9.03 -17.81
N TRP A 153 10.69 -7.82 -18.38
CA TRP A 153 10.37 -7.57 -19.77
C TRP A 153 11.45 -6.64 -20.33
N GLU A 154 12.06 -7.02 -21.46
CA GLU A 154 13.18 -6.30 -22.07
C GLU A 154 12.81 -4.83 -22.42
N ILE A 155 11.55 -4.59 -22.78
CA ILE A 155 11.05 -3.24 -23.06
C ILE A 155 11.20 -2.28 -21.86
N LEU A 156 11.21 -2.79 -20.63
CA LEU A 156 11.40 -1.96 -19.45
C LEU A 156 12.85 -1.50 -19.31
N ASP A 157 13.82 -2.35 -19.65
CA ASP A 157 15.23 -1.95 -19.66
C ASP A 157 15.49 -0.92 -20.77
N ALA A 158 14.94 -1.15 -21.97
CA ALA A 158 15.02 -0.19 -23.08
C ALA A 158 14.39 1.16 -22.71
N TRP A 159 13.26 1.16 -22.01
CA TRP A 159 12.64 2.41 -21.54
C TRP A 159 13.51 3.14 -20.51
N ARG A 160 14.14 2.41 -19.58
CA ARG A 160 15.06 2.99 -18.58
C ARG A 160 16.31 3.58 -19.20
N GLU A 161 16.84 2.96 -20.25
CA GLU A 161 17.94 3.50 -21.06
C GLU A 161 17.54 4.80 -21.77
N ALA A 162 16.38 4.83 -22.42
CA ALA A 162 15.87 6.04 -23.07
C ALA A 162 15.61 7.19 -22.07
N ALA A 163 15.11 6.86 -20.87
CA ALA A 163 14.91 7.82 -19.78
C ALA A 163 16.25 8.45 -19.34
N GLU A 164 17.29 7.63 -19.17
CA GLU A 164 18.64 8.08 -18.83
C GLU A 164 19.24 8.99 -19.91
N GLN A 165 19.10 8.63 -21.18
CA GLN A 165 19.51 9.49 -22.31
C GLN A 165 18.79 10.83 -22.34
N SER A 166 17.58 10.89 -21.77
CA SER A 166 16.77 12.11 -21.67
C SER A 166 17.01 12.89 -20.35
N GLY A 167 17.99 12.48 -19.54
CA GLY A 167 18.35 13.16 -18.30
C GLY A 167 17.66 12.66 -17.04
N ILE A 168 16.93 11.53 -17.09
CA ILE A 168 16.31 10.90 -15.92
C ILE A 168 17.21 9.73 -15.47
N PRO A 169 18.04 9.89 -14.43
CA PRO A 169 19.09 8.92 -14.09
C PRO A 169 18.52 7.56 -13.69
N LYS A 170 19.25 6.48 -13.99
CA LYS A 170 18.94 5.17 -13.41
C LYS A 170 19.31 5.17 -11.93
N ILE A 171 18.33 4.93 -11.08
CA ILE A 171 18.52 4.77 -9.63
C ILE A 171 18.27 3.32 -9.23
N ALA A 172 18.75 2.94 -8.05
CA ALA A 172 18.59 1.57 -7.55
C ALA A 172 17.12 1.29 -7.16
N GLU A 173 16.47 2.24 -6.50
CA GLU A 173 15.10 2.11 -5.99
C GLU A 173 14.51 3.47 -5.59
N PHE A 174 13.20 3.50 -5.28
CA PHE A 174 12.45 4.71 -4.92
C PHE A 174 12.22 4.90 -3.41
N ASN A 175 12.64 3.99 -2.54
CA ASN A 175 12.19 4.00 -1.13
C ASN A 175 13.19 4.61 -0.13
N ARG A 176 14.07 5.50 -0.63
CA ARG A 176 15.18 6.12 0.12
C ARG A 176 14.98 7.61 0.44
N GLY A 177 13.85 8.20 0.06
CA GLY A 177 13.50 9.59 0.35
C GLY A 177 13.83 10.59 -0.76
N ASP A 178 14.59 10.17 -1.77
CA ASP A 178 14.73 10.87 -3.05
C ASP A 178 14.37 9.88 -4.17
N ASN A 179 13.38 10.28 -4.97
CA ASN A 179 12.79 9.42 -5.99
C ASN A 179 13.12 9.92 -7.40
N PHE A 180 13.96 10.95 -7.54
CA PHE A 180 14.33 11.48 -8.84
C PHE A 180 15.18 10.47 -9.62
N GLY A 181 14.56 9.89 -10.65
CA GLY A 181 15.21 8.92 -11.53
C GLY A 181 14.25 7.85 -12.02
N ASN A 182 14.82 6.76 -12.51
CA ASN A 182 14.08 5.60 -12.98
C ASN A 182 14.59 4.31 -12.32
N ALA A 183 13.66 3.53 -11.77
CA ALA A 183 13.91 2.25 -11.13
C ALA A 183 12.71 1.32 -11.31
N TYR A 184 12.92 0.05 -10.97
CA TYR A 184 11.85 -0.92 -10.85
C TYR A 184 11.12 -0.75 -9.52
N PHE A 185 9.79 -0.85 -9.54
CA PHE A 185 9.01 -0.85 -8.30
C PHE A 185 9.26 -2.13 -7.51
N GLN A 186 9.39 -1.94 -6.19
CA GLN A 186 9.21 -3.01 -5.22
C GLN A 186 7.71 -3.29 -5.04
N MET A 187 7.39 -4.50 -4.62
CA MET A 187 6.04 -5.02 -4.61
C MET A 187 5.68 -5.62 -3.25
N ASN A 188 4.43 -5.42 -2.82
CA ASN A 188 3.84 -6.18 -1.72
C ASN A 188 3.33 -7.53 -2.21
N GLN A 189 4.29 -8.45 -2.42
CA GLN A 189 4.05 -9.81 -2.86
C GLN A 189 4.88 -10.79 -2.05
N ARG A 190 4.44 -12.05 -2.01
CA ARG A 190 5.21 -13.17 -1.46
C ARG A 190 4.98 -14.40 -2.30
N ARG A 191 6.06 -15.01 -2.81
CA ARG A 191 5.99 -16.21 -3.67
C ARG A 191 5.01 -16.07 -4.85
N GLY A 192 4.98 -14.89 -5.47
CA GLY A 192 4.15 -14.60 -6.65
C GLY A 192 2.67 -14.33 -6.36
N LYS A 193 2.27 -14.25 -5.09
CA LYS A 193 0.91 -13.88 -4.67
C LYS A 193 0.88 -12.48 -4.05
N ARG A 194 -0.26 -11.80 -4.18
CA ARG A 194 -0.55 -10.55 -3.46
C ARG A 194 -0.36 -10.73 -1.95
N TRP A 195 0.30 -9.75 -1.32
CA TRP A 195 0.41 -9.63 0.13
C TRP A 195 -0.41 -8.43 0.64
N SER A 196 -1.70 -8.67 0.90
CA SER A 196 -2.64 -7.69 1.43
C SER A 196 -2.46 -7.49 2.95
N ALA A 197 -3.09 -6.44 3.50
CA ALA A 197 -3.06 -6.15 4.93
C ALA A 197 -3.78 -7.20 5.80
N THR A 198 -4.60 -8.07 5.21
CA THR A 198 -5.17 -9.25 5.87
C THR A 198 -4.16 -10.36 6.11
N LYS A 199 -3.08 -10.41 5.30
CA LYS A 199 -2.05 -11.45 5.35
C LYS A 199 -0.79 -10.99 6.08
N ALA A 200 -0.53 -9.69 6.08
CA ALA A 200 0.49 -9.05 6.89
C ALA A 200 0.00 -9.00 8.34
#